data_AF-A0A8S2RDS7-F1
#
_entry.id   AF-A0A8S2RDS7-F1
#
_cell.length_a   1.000
_cell.length_b   1.000
_cell.length_c   1.000
_cell.angle_alpha   90.00
_cell.angle_beta   90.00
_cell.angle_gamma   90.00
#
_symmetry.space_group_name_H-M   'P 1'
#
loop_
_entity.id
_entity.type
_entity.pdbx_description
1 polymer ?
#
loop_
_entity_poly.entity_id
_entity_poly.type
_entity_poly.pdbx_seq_one_letter_code
_entity_poly.pdbx_strand_id
1 'polypeptide(L)'
;MYPSEKKDSYEDFYYDEIARREVLRFFGQNTLDYCLNLVTGKYDWIARLPTNIQIRILSFVDLEDIPQIALVSKSIRSLCRNNDLWRIFYTNHYGQHALENKDLIHLAEERGWRHVFFTN
;
A
#
# COMPACT_ATOMS: atom_id res chain seq x y z
N MET A 1 -30.24 -24.99 -14.14
CA MET A 1 -29.66 -24.32 -12.97
C MET A 1 -29.22 -22.94 -13.42
N TYR A 2 -29.80 -21.88 -12.87
CA TYR A 2 -29.39 -20.51 -13.19
C TYR A 2 -28.29 -20.07 -12.20
N PRO A 3 -27.37 -19.17 -12.60
CA PRO A 3 -26.42 -18.58 -11.68
C PRO A 3 -27.16 -17.91 -10.50
N SER A 4 -26.68 -18.14 -9.28
CA SER A 4 -27.18 -17.49 -8.07
C SER A 4 -26.03 -16.85 -7.29
N GLU A 5 -26.34 -15.81 -6.51
CA GLU A 5 -25.40 -15.12 -5.63
C GLU A 5 -25.79 -15.36 -4.16
N LYS A 6 -24.78 -15.57 -3.30
CA LYS A 6 -24.91 -15.65 -1.84
C LYS A 6 -24.05 -14.55 -1.22
N LYS A 7 -24.58 -13.83 -0.23
CA LYS A 7 -23.84 -12.85 0.57
C LYS A 7 -23.73 -13.35 2.00
N ASP A 8 -22.49 -13.48 2.48
CA ASP A 8 -22.16 -13.99 3.80
C ASP A 8 -21.21 -13.03 4.52
N SER A 9 -21.16 -13.10 5.85
CA SER A 9 -20.06 -12.48 6.59
C SER A 9 -18.76 -13.28 6.41
N TYR A 10 -17.63 -12.68 6.78
CA TYR A 10 -16.33 -13.38 6.75
C TYR A 10 -16.32 -14.60 7.69
N GLU A 11 -16.99 -14.49 8.84
CA GLU A 11 -17.10 -15.58 9.82
C GLU A 11 -17.97 -16.71 9.28
N ASP A 12 -19.12 -16.39 8.68
CA ASP A 12 -20.01 -17.40 8.09
C ASP A 12 -19.32 -18.17 6.96
N PHE A 13 -18.60 -17.48 6.07
CA PHE A 13 -17.83 -18.14 5.01
C PHE A 13 -16.73 -19.05 5.56
N TYR A 14 -16.07 -18.65 6.65
CA TYR A 14 -15.00 -19.45 7.25
C TYR A 14 -15.53 -20.82 7.74
N TYR A 15 -16.73 -20.84 8.33
CA TYR A 15 -17.36 -22.07 8.82
C TYR A 15 -18.17 -22.83 7.75
N ASP A 16 -18.53 -22.21 6.62
CA ASP A 16 -19.27 -22.86 5.53
C ASP A 16 -18.36 -23.80 4.72
N GLU A 17 -18.33 -25.08 5.11
CA GLU A 17 -17.55 -26.11 4.40
C GLU A 17 -18.01 -26.33 2.96
N ILE A 18 -19.30 -26.13 2.68
CA ILE A 18 -19.88 -26.36 1.35
C ILE A 18 -19.36 -25.27 0.42
N ALA A 19 -19.45 -24.00 0.82
CA ALA A 19 -18.94 -22.87 0.06
C ALA A 19 -17.42 -23.01 -0.21
N ARG A 20 -16.63 -23.36 0.82
CA ARG A 20 -15.18 -23.58 0.66
C ARG A 20 -14.86 -24.72 -0.31
N ARG A 21 -15.62 -25.81 -0.27
CA ARG A 21 -15.48 -26.95 -1.20
C ARG A 21 -15.85 -26.56 -2.63
N GLU A 22 -16.87 -25.72 -2.82
CA GLU A 22 -17.22 -25.21 -4.14
C GLU A 22 -16.15 -24.27 -4.68
N VAL A 23 -15.62 -23.35 -3.87
CA VAL A 23 -14.49 -22.49 -4.27
C VAL A 23 -13.30 -23.33 -4.69
N LEU A 24 -12.94 -24.36 -3.92
CA LEU A 24 -11.87 -25.29 -4.27
C LEU A 24 -12.15 -26.02 -5.60
N ARG A 25 -13.36 -26.52 -5.78
CA ARG A 25 -13.76 -27.29 -6.97
C ARG A 25 -13.73 -26.47 -8.24
N PHE A 26 -14.19 -25.22 -8.19
CA PHE A 26 -14.35 -24.38 -9.38
C PHE A 26 -13.16 -23.46 -9.64
N PHE A 27 -12.48 -22.97 -8.60
CA PHE A 27 -11.39 -21.98 -8.73
C PHE A 27 -10.02 -22.48 -8.23
N GLY A 28 -9.97 -23.67 -7.63
CA GLY A 28 -8.72 -24.31 -7.19
C GLY A 28 -8.18 -23.82 -5.84
N GLN A 29 -7.10 -24.47 -5.40
CA GLN A 29 -6.50 -24.27 -4.08
C GLN A 29 -6.02 -22.83 -3.85
N ASN A 30 -5.36 -22.22 -4.84
CA ASN A 30 -4.84 -20.86 -4.73
C ASN A 30 -5.93 -19.84 -4.40
N THR A 31 -7.13 -20.01 -4.98
CA THR A 31 -8.27 -19.13 -4.74
C THR A 31 -8.88 -19.39 -3.35
N LEU A 32 -8.98 -20.66 -2.94
CA LEU A 32 -9.43 -20.99 -1.59
C LEU A 32 -8.48 -20.40 -0.54
N ASP A 33 -7.16 -20.57 -0.69
CA ASP A 33 -6.15 -20.03 0.22
C ASP A 33 -6.23 -18.50 0.28
N TYR A 34 -6.43 -17.85 -0.87
CA TYR A 34 -6.66 -16.42 -0.95
C TYR A 34 -7.89 -15.99 -0.12
N CYS A 35 -9.04 -16.65 -0.31
CA CYS A 35 -10.26 -16.34 0.42
C CYS A 35 -10.10 -16.57 1.92
N LEU A 36 -9.45 -17.67 2.31
CA LEU A 36 -9.18 -18.00 3.71
C LEU A 36 -8.24 -16.99 4.37
N ASN A 37 -7.17 -16.58 3.69
CA ASN A 37 -6.27 -15.55 4.18
C ASN A 37 -6.99 -14.20 4.33
N LEU A 38 -7.89 -13.87 3.40
CA LEU A 38 -8.72 -12.66 3.47
C LEU A 38 -9.61 -12.66 4.71
N VAL A 39 -10.42 -13.71 4.92
CA VAL A 39 -11.38 -13.76 6.05
C VAL A 39 -10.71 -13.95 7.40
N THR A 40 -9.50 -14.51 7.45
CA THR A 40 -8.71 -14.65 8.69
C THR A 40 -7.81 -13.46 8.98
N GLY A 41 -7.87 -12.40 8.18
CA GLY A 41 -7.05 -11.20 8.34
C GLY A 41 -5.55 -11.40 8.04
N LYS A 42 -5.16 -12.56 7.49
CA LYS A 42 -3.78 -12.89 7.08
C LYS A 42 -3.47 -12.37 5.68
N TYR A 43 -3.79 -11.10 5.46
CA TYR A 43 -3.85 -10.54 4.13
C TYR A 43 -3.24 -9.13 4.13
N ASP A 44 -2.25 -8.92 3.26
CA ASP A 44 -1.58 -7.62 3.13
C ASP A 44 -2.48 -6.68 2.30
N TRP A 45 -3.25 -5.85 3.01
CA TRP A 45 -4.09 -4.83 2.41
C TRP A 45 -3.28 -3.72 1.77
N ILE A 46 -2.15 -3.33 2.38
CA ILE A 46 -1.34 -2.21 1.90
C ILE A 46 -0.82 -2.52 0.51
N ALA A 47 -0.26 -3.70 0.28
CA ALA A 47 0.32 -4.09 -1.01
C ALA A 47 -0.67 -4.09 -2.20
N ARG A 48 -1.99 -4.08 -1.93
CA ARG A 48 -3.04 -4.13 -2.95
C ARG A 48 -3.71 -2.80 -3.21
N LEU A 49 -3.52 -1.84 -2.32
CA LEU A 49 -3.98 -0.49 -2.54
C LEU A 49 -3.24 0.12 -3.75
N PRO A 50 -3.90 0.95 -4.55
CA PRO A 50 -3.22 1.78 -5.56
C PRO A 50 -2.05 2.56 -4.94
N THR A 51 -0.96 2.70 -5.68
CA THR A 51 0.28 3.35 -5.21
C THR A 51 0.04 4.74 -4.61
N ASN A 52 -0.87 5.53 -5.20
CA ASN A 52 -1.22 6.86 -4.69
C ASN A 52 -1.90 6.81 -3.30
N ILE A 53 -2.68 5.76 -3.00
CA ILE A 53 -3.28 5.55 -1.68
C ILE A 53 -2.20 5.07 -0.70
N GLN A 54 -1.32 4.17 -1.12
CA GLN A 54 -0.19 3.72 -0.29
C GLN A 54 0.70 4.90 0.13
N ILE A 55 1.05 5.78 -0.81
CA ILE A 55 1.82 7.00 -0.56
C ILE A 55 1.08 7.91 0.43
N ARG A 56 -0.24 8.10 0.24
CA ARG A 56 -1.05 8.92 1.15
C ARG A 56 -1.08 8.34 2.57
N ILE A 57 -1.19 7.03 2.73
CA ILE A 57 -1.09 6.39 4.05
C ILE A 57 0.29 6.64 4.66
N LEU A 58 1.36 6.41 3.91
CA LEU A 58 2.73 6.63 4.38
C LEU A 58 3.03 8.09 4.70
N SER A 59 2.35 9.05 4.10
CA SER A 59 2.54 10.48 4.41
C SER A 59 2.02 10.90 5.79
N PHE A 60 1.23 10.05 6.46
CA PHE A 60 0.80 10.26 7.85
C PHE A 60 1.76 9.66 8.87
N VAL A 61 2.80 8.96 8.41
CA VAL A 61 3.83 8.41 9.30
C VAL A 61 4.89 9.48 9.52
N ASP A 62 5.37 9.59 10.76
CA ASP A 62 6.50 10.42 11.10
C ASP A 62 7.74 10.03 10.30
N LEU A 63 8.52 11.03 9.89
CA LEU A 63 9.66 10.84 8.99
C LEU A 63 10.71 9.89 9.62
N GLU A 64 10.85 9.96 10.95
CA GLU A 64 11.75 9.17 11.79
C GLU A 64 11.44 7.66 11.74
N ASP A 65 10.19 7.28 11.48
CA ASP A 65 9.74 5.88 11.44
C ASP A 65 9.88 5.27 10.04
N ILE A 66 10.03 6.08 8.99
CA ILE A 66 10.16 5.62 7.60
C ILE A 66 11.31 4.61 7.40
N PRO A 67 12.51 4.78 7.99
CA PRO A 67 13.57 3.79 7.90
C PRO A 67 13.16 2.42 8.46
N GLN A 68 12.39 2.36 9.55
CA GLN A 68 11.93 1.12 10.16
C GLN A 68 10.85 0.45 9.32
N ILE A 69 9.89 1.23 8.81
CA ILE A 69 8.86 0.74 7.91
C ILE A 69 9.47 0.15 6.62
N ALA A 70 10.52 0.77 6.09
CA ALA A 70 11.25 0.26 4.92
C ALA A 70 11.92 -1.12 5.11
N LEU A 71 11.96 -1.63 6.34
CA LEU A 71 12.46 -2.98 6.65
C LEU A 71 11.38 -4.06 6.58
N VAL A 72 10.09 -3.70 6.58
CA VAL A 72 8.96 -4.66 6.60
C VAL A 72 8.95 -5.55 5.36
N SER A 73 9.12 -4.99 4.16
CA SER A 73 9.17 -5.75 2.92
C SER A 73 9.89 -4.99 1.80
N LYS A 74 10.26 -5.71 0.72
CA LYS A 74 10.84 -5.08 -0.48
C LYS A 74 9.88 -4.10 -1.15
N SER A 75 8.58 -4.40 -1.15
CA SER A 75 7.54 -3.52 -1.71
C SER A 75 7.43 -2.23 -0.91
N ILE A 76 7.31 -2.35 0.42
CA ILE A 76 7.27 -1.19 1.33
C ILE A 76 8.55 -0.37 1.23
N ARG A 77 9.73 -1.01 1.14
CA ARG A 77 11.00 -0.31 0.91
C ARG A 77 10.99 0.53 -0.36
N SER A 78 10.39 0.04 -1.44
CA SER A 78 10.24 0.78 -2.69
C SER A 78 9.32 1.99 -2.50
N LEU A 79 8.22 1.82 -1.77
CA LEU A 79 7.29 2.91 -1.45
C LEU A 79 7.93 3.98 -0.57
N CYS A 80 8.70 3.61 0.46
CA CYS A 80 9.46 4.54 1.31
C CYS A 80 10.54 5.30 0.53
N ARG A 81 10.90 4.87 -0.68
CA ARG A 81 11.85 5.56 -1.57
C ARG A 81 11.16 6.30 -2.72
N ASN A 82 9.83 6.26 -2.78
CA ASN A 82 9.06 6.87 -3.85
C ASN A 82 9.20 8.40 -3.83
N ASN A 83 9.45 9.00 -4.99
CA ASN A 83 9.74 10.43 -5.09
C ASN A 83 8.56 11.31 -4.67
N ASP A 84 7.33 10.88 -4.94
CA ASP A 84 6.12 11.63 -4.56
C ASP A 84 5.91 11.63 -3.04
N LEU A 85 6.25 10.53 -2.35
CA LEU A 85 6.25 10.49 -0.89
C LEU A 85 7.24 11.51 -0.32
N TRP A 86 8.47 11.56 -0.86
CA TRP A 86 9.48 12.52 -0.41
C TRP A 86 9.12 13.97 -0.75
N ARG A 87 8.40 14.21 -1.86
CA ARG A 87 7.84 15.53 -2.17
C ARG A 87 6.84 15.97 -1.12
N ILE A 88 5.98 15.05 -0.65
CA ILE A 88 5.02 15.34 0.42
C ILE A 88 5.76 15.65 1.72
N PHE A 89 6.74 14.84 2.13
CA PHE A 89 7.54 15.13 3.33
C PHE A 89 8.26 16.48 3.24
N TYR A 90 8.85 16.79 2.09
CA TYR A 90 9.48 18.09 1.86
C TYR A 90 8.48 19.23 2.03
N THR A 91 7.30 19.10 1.42
CA THR A 91 6.24 20.12 1.48
C THR A 91 5.68 20.29 2.90
N ASN A 92 5.51 19.19 3.64
CA ASN A 92 5.05 19.21 5.02
C ASN A 92 6.08 19.84 5.96
N HIS A 93 7.37 19.62 5.72
CA HIS A 93 8.46 20.12 6.56
C HIS A 93 8.82 21.58 6.27
N TYR A 94 8.96 21.94 4.99
CA TYR A 94 9.42 23.27 4.56
C TYR A 94 8.28 24.20 4.11
N GLY A 95 7.06 23.69 3.96
CA GLY A 95 5.88 24.43 3.52
C GLY A 95 5.70 24.50 2.00
N GLN A 96 4.47 24.81 1.59
CA GLN A 96 4.07 24.87 0.17
C GLN A 96 4.87 25.88 -0.66
N HIS A 97 5.27 27.00 -0.06
CA HIS A 97 6.04 28.07 -0.71
C HIS A 97 7.40 27.59 -1.23
N ALA A 98 7.97 26.53 -0.63
CA ALA A 98 9.23 25.97 -1.09
C ALA A 98 9.12 25.38 -2.51
N LEU A 99 7.91 25.06 -2.98
CA LEU A 99 7.64 24.61 -4.35
C LEU A 99 7.57 25.76 -5.37
N GLU A 100 7.74 27.02 -4.96
CA GLU A 100 7.82 28.16 -5.89
C GLU A 100 9.23 28.32 -6.49
N ASN A 101 10.24 27.74 -5.85
CA ASN A 101 11.62 27.78 -6.32
C ASN A 101 11.82 26.80 -7.48
N LYS A 102 11.98 27.33 -8.70
CA LYS A 102 12.16 26.55 -9.92
C LYS A 102 13.48 25.78 -9.96
N ASP A 103 14.56 26.35 -9.43
CA ASP A 103 15.87 25.68 -9.39
C ASP A 103 15.82 24.47 -8.46
N LEU A 104 15.08 24.59 -7.35
CA LEU A 104 14.83 23.49 -6.43
C LEU A 104 13.99 22.38 -7.07
N ILE A 105 12.92 22.72 -7.80
CA ILE A 105 12.12 21.74 -8.53
C ILE A 105 12.98 21.00 -9.56
N HIS A 106 13.78 21.75 -10.34
CA HIS A 106 14.69 21.17 -11.33
C HIS A 106 15.69 20.20 -10.68
N LEU A 107 16.30 20.60 -9.55
CA LEU A 107 17.20 19.73 -8.79
C LEU A 107 16.47 18.47 -8.28
N ALA A 108 15.23 18.60 -7.81
CA ALA A 108 14.42 17.48 -7.34
C ALA A 108 14.00 16.53 -8.47
N GLU A 109 13.79 17.04 -9.69
CA GLU A 109 13.54 16.22 -10.88
C GLU A 109 14.78 15.43 -11.30
N GLU A 110 15.97 16.03 -11.20
CA GLU A 110 17.23 15.37 -11.55
C GLU A 110 17.73 14.37 -10.49
N ARG A 111 17.61 14.72 -9.20
CA ARG A 111 18.24 13.99 -8.09
C ARG A 111 17.25 13.30 -7.14
N GLY A 112 15.96 13.64 -7.25
CA GLY A 112 14.90 13.17 -6.36
C GLY A 112 14.71 14.04 -5.13
N TRP A 113 13.46 14.17 -4.68
CA TRP A 113 13.04 14.91 -3.49
C TRP A 113 13.72 14.42 -2.22
N ARG A 114 14.03 13.13 -2.13
CA ARG A 114 14.78 12.58 -1.00
C ARG A 114 16.18 13.19 -0.89
N HIS A 115 16.86 13.38 -2.01
CA HIS A 115 18.20 13.99 -2.02
C HIS A 115 18.11 15.44 -1.57
N VAL A 116 17.22 16.20 -2.20
CA VAL A 116 16.98 17.62 -1.88
C VAL A 116 16.62 17.82 -0.41
N PHE A 117 15.81 16.93 0.17
CA PHE A 117 15.39 16.99 1.56
C PHE A 117 16.57 17.00 2.55
N PHE A 118 17.61 16.21 2.28
CA PHE A 118 18.78 16.07 3.17
C PHE A 118 19.93 17.01 2.82
N THR A 119 19.83 17.77 1.73
CA THR A 119 20.88 18.71 1.28
C THR A 119 20.53 20.18 1.46
N ASN A 120 19.27 20.50 1.77
CA ASN A 120 18.84 21.81 2.26
C ASN A 120 18.93 21.88 3.78
#